data_AF-A0A4U6BB63-F1
#
_entry.id   AF-A0A4U6BB63-F1
#
_cell.length_a   1.000
_cell.length_b   1.000
_cell.length_c   1.000
_cell.angle_alpha   90.00
_cell.angle_beta   90.00
_cell.angle_gamma   90.00
#
_symmetry.space_group_name_H-M   'P 1'
#
loop_
_entity.id
_entity.type
_entity.pdbx_description
1 polymer ?
#
loop_
_entity_poly.entity_id
_entity_poly.type
_entity_poly.pdbx_seq_one_letter_code
_entity_poly.pdbx_strand_id
1 'polypeptide(L)' 'MSVEEFDRVADDGEDISEYLDWSTARHLNIEPKRVNIDFPTWVVNDLDNEARRLGVTRQSLVKLWIAERLENGRQVK' A
#
# COMPACT_ATOMS: atom_id res chain seq x y z
N MET A 1 -23.90 -23.57 3.79
CA MET A 1 -24.48 -22.24 4.03
C MET A 1 -25.07 -21.74 2.73
N SER A 2 -26.31 -21.26 2.75
CA SER A 2 -26.91 -20.54 1.62
C SER A 2 -26.29 -19.16 1.45
N VAL A 3 -26.48 -18.52 0.29
CA VAL A 3 -25.91 -17.17 0.04
C VAL A 3 -26.50 -16.17 1.03
N GLU A 4 -27.79 -16.28 1.30
CA GLU A 4 -28.53 -15.40 2.21
C GLU A 4 -28.08 -15.56 3.67
N GLU A 5 -27.67 -16.76 4.07
CA GLU A 5 -27.08 -17.00 5.38
C GLU A 5 -25.66 -16.44 5.49
N PHE A 6 -24.85 -16.55 4.43
CA PHE A 6 -23.50 -15.99 4.40
C PHE A 6 -23.51 -14.47 4.49
N ASP A 7 -24.36 -13.81 3.69
CA ASP A 7 -24.47 -12.35 3.68
C ASP A 7 -24.85 -11.83 5.08
N ARG A 8 -25.81 -12.48 5.75
CA ARG A 8 -26.21 -12.10 7.11
C ARG A 8 -25.09 -12.26 8.13
N VAL A 9 -24.38 -13.39 8.13
CA VAL A 9 -23.26 -13.64 9.07
C VAL A 9 -22.12 -12.64 8.82
N ALA A 10 -21.85 -12.31 7.56
CA ALA A 10 -20.87 -11.30 7.19
C ALA A 10 -21.31 -9.89 7.65
N ASP A 11 -22.57 -9.53 7.47
CA ASP A 11 -23.13 -8.22 7.85
C ASP A 11 -23.25 -8.05 9.38
N ASP A 12 -23.53 -9.13 10.12
CA ASP A 12 -23.62 -9.14 11.58
C ASP A 12 -22.22 -9.05 12.26
N GLY A 13 -21.14 -9.02 11.46
CA GLY A 13 -19.76 -8.88 11.94
C GLY A 13 -19.20 -10.14 12.60
N GLU A 14 -19.82 -11.29 12.32
CA GLU A 14 -19.35 -12.60 12.80
C GLU A 14 -18.11 -13.06 11.99
N ASP A 15 -17.31 -13.95 12.57
CA ASP A 15 -16.09 -14.45 11.93
C ASP A 15 -16.42 -15.41 10.79
N ILE A 16 -16.17 -14.97 9.55
CA ILE A 16 -16.39 -15.77 8.33
C ILE A 16 -15.14 -16.51 7.84
N SER A 17 -14.05 -16.49 8.60
CA SER A 17 -12.74 -17.00 8.16
C SER A 17 -12.76 -18.47 7.76
N GLU A 18 -13.59 -19.29 8.39
CA GLU A 18 -13.73 -20.72 8.10
C GLU A 18 -14.41 -21.01 6.76
N TYR A 19 -15.12 -20.02 6.19
CA TYR A 19 -15.85 -20.14 4.92
C TYR A 19 -15.08 -19.58 3.73
N LEU A 20 -13.93 -18.93 3.97
CA LEU A 20 -13.08 -18.36 2.93
C LEU A 20 -12.02 -19.37 2.46
N ASP A 21 -11.90 -19.56 1.15
CA ASP A 21 -10.81 -20.35 0.58
C ASP A 21 -9.52 -19.53 0.50
N TRP A 22 -8.75 -19.58 1.58
CA TRP A 22 -7.46 -18.91 1.69
C TRP A 22 -6.40 -19.43 0.72
N SER A 23 -6.57 -20.61 0.12
CA SER A 23 -5.61 -21.13 -0.87
C SER A 23 -5.57 -20.28 -2.15
N THR A 24 -6.65 -19.53 -2.40
CA THR A 24 -6.77 -18.59 -3.52
C THR A 24 -6.61 -17.12 -3.11
N ALA A 25 -6.45 -16.85 -1.82
CA ALA A 25 -6.24 -15.51 -1.32
C ALA A 25 -4.94 -14.94 -1.90
N ARG A 26 -5.06 -13.81 -2.59
CA ARG A 26 -3.92 -13.09 -3.16
C ARG A 26 -4.01 -11.64 -2.77
N HIS A 27 -2.89 -11.07 -2.34
CA HIS A 27 -2.80 -9.63 -2.23
C HIS A 27 -2.87 -9.06 -3.66
N LEU A 28 -3.88 -8.24 -3.94
CA LEU A 28 -3.98 -7.58 -5.24
C LEU A 28 -2.89 -6.49 -5.31
N ASN A 29 -2.37 -6.24 -6.52
CA ASN A 29 -1.32 -5.24 -6.79
C ASN A 29 0.08 -5.53 -6.20
N ILE A 30 0.48 -6.80 -6.06
CA ILE A 30 1.86 -7.16 -5.67
C ILE A 30 2.86 -6.85 -6.80
N GLU A 31 2.40 -6.86 -8.06
CA GLU A 31 3.30 -6.74 -9.19
C GLU A 31 3.97 -5.35 -9.26
N PRO A 32 5.32 -5.29 -9.27
CA PRO A 32 6.02 -4.01 -9.36
C PRO A 32 5.78 -3.34 -10.72
N LYS A 33 5.14 -2.17 -10.71
CA LYS A 33 4.99 -1.33 -11.90
C LYS A 33 6.05 -0.23 -11.91
N ARG A 34 6.85 -0.15 -12.99
CA ARG A 34 7.81 0.95 -13.16
C ARG A 34 7.09 2.22 -13.61
N VAL A 35 7.46 3.34 -13.00
CA VAL A 35 6.97 4.67 -13.35
C VAL A 35 8.19 5.57 -13.54
N ASN A 36 8.26 6.27 -14.66
CA ASN A 36 9.31 7.26 -14.95
C ASN A 36 8.77 8.65 -14.64
N ILE A 37 9.54 9.45 -13.89
CA ILE A 37 9.16 10.79 -13.45
C ILE A 37 10.39 11.68 -13.55
N ASP A 38 10.22 12.85 -14.17
CA ASP A 38 11.24 13.89 -14.20
C ASP A 38 11.05 14.86 -13.02
N PHE A 39 12.18 15.27 -12.42
CA PHE A 39 12.21 16.25 -11.34
C PHE A 39 13.16 17.39 -11.71
N PRO A 40 12.86 18.63 -11.30
CA PRO A 40 13.83 19.72 -11.37
C PRO A 40 15.14 19.36 -10.64
N THR A 41 16.27 19.87 -11.13
CA THR A 41 17.59 19.58 -10.56
C THR A 41 17.68 19.86 -9.05
N TRP A 42 17.04 20.94 -8.59
CA TRP A 42 17.05 21.30 -7.17
C TRP A 42 16.35 20.24 -6.30
N VAL A 43 15.25 19.66 -6.78
CA VAL A 43 14.53 18.58 -6.08
C VAL A 43 15.41 17.34 -5.95
N VAL A 44 16.13 16.98 -7.01
CA VAL A 44 17.02 15.81 -7.01
C VAL A 44 18.16 16.00 -6.01
N ASN A 45 18.74 17.20 -5.95
CA ASN A 45 19.80 17.52 -5.00
C ASN A 45 19.32 17.43 -3.54
N ASP A 46 18.13 17.95 -3.26
CA ASP A 46 17.53 17.88 -1.92
C ASP A 46 17.23 16.43 -1.52
N LEU A 47 16.68 15.64 -2.43
CA LEU A 47 16.45 14.21 -2.23
C LEU A 47 17.75 13.45 -1.95
N ASP A 48 18.84 13.77 -2.64
CA ASP A 48 20.13 13.14 -2.43
C ASP A 48 20.74 13.47 -1.08
N ASN A 49 20.63 14.72 -0.66
CA ASN A 49 21.13 15.15 0.64
C ASN A 49 20.38 14.45 1.77
N GLU A 50 19.06 14.34 1.64
CA GLU A 50 18.23 13.69 2.62
C GLU A 50 18.43 12.16 2.65
N ALA A 51 18.53 11.53 1.49
CA ALA A 51 18.83 10.10 1.38
C ALA A 51 20.19 9.79 2.02
N ARG A 52 21.20 10.64 1.80
CA ARG A 52 22.51 10.52 2.45
C ARG A 52 22.43 10.70 3.96
N ARG A 53 21.67 11.70 4.45
CA ARG A 53 21.45 11.95 5.88
C ARG A 53 20.83 10.73 6.58
N LEU A 54 19.91 10.05 5.89
CA LEU A 54 19.20 8.87 6.40
C LEU A 54 19.92 7.55 6.11
N GLY A 55 21.01 7.56 5.35
CA GLY A 55 21.77 6.35 5.00
C GLY A 55 21.01 5.40 4.06
N VAL A 56 20.09 5.92 3.24
CA VAL A 56 19.27 5.14 2.30
C VAL A 56 19.49 5.58 0.86
N THR A 57 18.98 4.80 -0.11
CA THR A 57 18.99 5.22 -1.51
C THR A 57 17.89 6.25 -1.78
N ARG A 58 18.09 7.11 -2.79
CA ARG A 58 17.05 8.03 -3.27
C ARG A 58 15.74 7.32 -3.58
N GLN A 59 15.80 6.15 -4.23
CA GLN A 59 14.61 5.37 -4.58
C GLN A 59 13.87 4.86 -3.33
N SER A 60 14.60 4.41 -2.30
CA SER A 60 14.00 3.99 -1.03
C SER A 60 13.33 5.15 -0.32
N LEU A 61 13.97 6.33 -0.31
CA LEU A 61 13.40 7.54 0.29
C LEU A 61 12.10 7.94 -0.41
N VAL A 62 12.10 7.99 -1.75
CA VAL A 62 10.90 8.33 -2.54
C VAL A 62 9.77 7.34 -2.28
N LYS A 63 10.06 6.03 -2.22
CA LYS A 63 9.05 5.01 -1.90
C LYS A 63 8.44 5.22 -0.52
N LEU A 64 9.26 5.49 0.49
CA LEU A 64 8.81 5.71 1.86
C LEU A 64 7.87 6.93 1.95
N TRP A 65 8.30 8.08 1.43
CA TRP A 65 7.50 9.31 1.49
C TRP A 65 6.18 9.21 0.74
N ILE A 66 6.17 8.54 -0.41
CA ILE A 66 4.91 8.29 -1.15
C ILE A 66 3.99 7.41 -0.32
N ALA A 67 4.49 6.33 0.28
CA ALA A 67 3.69 5.45 1.14
C ALA A 67 3.09 6.22 2.32
N GLU A 68 3.91 6.97 3.07
CA GLU A 68 3.47 7.80 4.20
C GLU A 68 2.39 8.80 3.77
N ARG A 69 2.55 9.47 2.62
CA ARG A 69 1.57 10.45 2.15
C ARG A 69 0.25 9.80 1.74
N LEU A 70 0.30 8.62 1.11
CA LEU A 70 -0.88 7.86 0.70
C LEU A 70 -1.62 7.26 1.90
N GLU A 71 -0.90 6.75 2.91
CA GLU A 71 -1.50 6.24 4.16
C GLU A 71 -2.24 7.33 4.91
N ASN A 72 -1.63 8.50 5.09
CA ASN A 72 -2.28 9.67 5.70
C ASN A 72 -3.55 10.08 4.95
N GLY A 73 -3.55 10.01 3.61
CA GLY A 73 -4.73 10.30 2.80
C GLY A 73 -5.85 9.25 2.92
N ARG A 74 -5.53 8.02 3.32
CA ARG A 74 -6.52 6.94 3.56
C ARG A 74 -7.12 6.99 4.95
N GLN A 75 -6.39 7.46 5.95
CA GLN A 75 -6.87 7.62 7.33
C GLN A 75 -7.84 8.80 7.53
N VAL A 76 -7.87 9.76 6.59
CA VAL A 76 -8.76 10.93 6.64
C VAL A 76 -10.11 10.66 5.96
N LYS A 77 -10.44 9.39 5.68
CA LYS A 77 -11.75 8.93 5.19
C LYS A 77 -12.42 8.06 6.24
#